data_AF-A0A7Y0S5Q5-F1
#
_entry.id   AF-A0A7Y0S5Q5-F1
#
_cell.length_a   1.000
_cell.length_b   1.000
_cell.length_c   1.000
_cell.angle_alpha   90.00
_cell.angle_beta   90.00
_cell.angle_gamma   90.00
#
_symmetry.space_group_name_H-M   'P 1'
#
loop_
_entity.id
_entity.type
_entity.pdbx_description
1 polymer ?
#
loop_
_entity_poly.entity_id
_entity_poly.type
_entity_poly.pdbx_seq_one_letter_code
_entity_poly.pdbx_strand_id
1 'polypeptide(L)' 'LLKSVLPQLSNKGISRVELGTGTFGYQLTYYQRLGFRVDSIVKDHFLLNYPEPIYENGIQHKDMLRLYAQL' A
#
# COMPACT_ATOMS: atom_id res chain seq x y z
N LEU A 1 1.75 10.90 -9.27
CA LEU A 1 2.23 9.64 -9.85
C LEU A 1 1.09 8.66 -10.17
N LEU A 2 0.45 8.01 -9.19
CA LEU A 2 -0.52 6.92 -9.46
C LEU A 2 -1.68 7.32 -10.39
N LYS A 3 -2.28 8.52 -10.22
CA LYS A 3 -3.32 9.03 -11.14
C LYS A 3 -2.91 9.03 -12.63
N SER A 4 -1.62 9.17 -12.92
CA SER A 4 -1.09 9.16 -14.28
C SER A 4 -0.73 7.74 -14.75
N VAL A 5 -0.29 6.86 -13.84
CA VAL A 5 0.19 5.51 -14.18
C VAL A 5 -0.95 4.51 -14.34
N LEU A 6 -1.99 4.56 -13.50
CA LEU A 6 -3.08 3.57 -13.52
C LEU A 6 -3.77 3.50 -14.91
N PRO A 7 -4.11 4.63 -15.59
CA PRO A 7 -4.68 4.56 -16.94
C PRO A 7 -3.73 3.93 -17.98
N GLN A 8 -2.41 4.17 -17.85
CA GLN A 8 -1.42 3.60 -18.76
C GLN A 8 -1.28 2.09 -18.59
N LEU A 9 -1.46 1.58 -17.37
CA LEU A 9 -1.43 0.15 -17.10
C LEU A 9 -2.68 -0.55 -17.68
N SER A 10 -3.85 0.10 -17.58
CA SER A 10 -5.07 -0.40 -18.23
C SER A 10 -4.90 -0.50 -19.75
N ASN A 11 -4.28 0.51 -20.39
CA ASN A 11 -3.92 0.48 -21.82
C ASN A 11 -2.93 -0.64 -22.21
N LYS A 12 -2.19 -1.19 -21.24
CA LYS A 12 -1.29 -2.33 -21.43
C LYS A 12 -1.95 -3.68 -21.13
N GLY A 13 -3.27 -3.70 -20.88
CA GLY A 13 -4.03 -4.90 -20.57
C GLY A 13 -3.85 -5.41 -19.13
N ILE A 14 -3.27 -4.60 -18.24
CA ILE A 14 -3.17 -4.93 -16.81
C ILE A 14 -4.54 -4.70 -16.17
N SER A 15 -5.07 -5.72 -15.51
CA SER A 15 -6.40 -5.68 -14.89
C SER A 15 -6.37 -5.43 -13.37
N ARG A 16 -5.24 -5.70 -12.70
CA ARG A 16 -5.11 -5.58 -11.25
C ARG A 16 -3.74 -4.99 -10.89
N VAL A 17 -3.75 -4.02 -9.98
CA VAL A 17 -2.53 -3.45 -9.38
C VAL A 17 -2.56 -3.66 -7.90
N GLU A 18 -1.44 -4.09 -7.34
CA GLU A 18 -1.26 -4.29 -5.91
C GLU A 18 -0.16 -3.40 -5.36
N LEU A 19 -0.30 -3.00 -4.09
CA LEU A 19 0.75 -2.31 -3.34
C LEU A 19 0.75 -2.75 -1.88
N GLY A 20 1.92 -2.60 -1.25
CA GLY A 20 2.12 -2.79 0.18
C GLY A 20 2.41 -1.46 0.86
N THR A 21 1.77 -1.18 1.99
CA THR A 21 2.00 0.04 2.78
C THR A 21 1.89 -0.26 4.28
N GLY A 22 2.38 0.66 5.12
CA GLY A 22 2.16 0.61 6.56
C GLY A 22 0.67 0.63 6.94
N THR A 23 0.36 0.20 8.16
CA THR A 23 -1.04 0.05 8.62
C THR A 23 -1.79 1.35 8.92
N PHE A 24 -1.09 2.47 8.94
CA PHE A 24 -1.62 3.79 9.22
C PHE A 24 -0.81 4.86 8.48
N GLY A 25 -1.21 6.12 8.64
CA GLY A 25 -0.53 7.25 8.03
C GLY A 25 -1.27 7.85 6.84
N TYR A 26 -0.77 9.00 6.38
CA TYR A 26 -1.44 9.79 5.34
C TYR A 26 -1.59 9.04 4.00
N GLN A 27 -0.66 8.12 3.71
CA GLN A 27 -0.61 7.39 2.46
C GLN A 27 -1.84 6.48 2.27
N LEU A 28 -2.40 5.92 3.34
CA LEU A 28 -3.52 4.99 3.24
C LEU A 28 -4.77 5.67 2.64
N THR A 29 -5.09 6.87 3.11
CA THR A 29 -6.20 7.68 2.58
C THR A 29 -5.96 8.07 1.12
N TYR A 30 -4.70 8.33 0.73
CA TYR A 30 -4.35 8.62 -0.66
C TYR A 30 -4.67 7.44 -1.59
N TYR A 31 -4.28 6.21 -1.21
CA TYR A 31 -4.56 5.01 -2.00
C TYR A 31 -6.06 4.70 -2.06
N GLN A 32 -6.78 4.82 -0.94
CA GLN A 32 -8.22 4.60 -0.90
C GLN A 32 -8.99 5.56 -1.81
N ARG A 33 -8.60 6.85 -1.86
CA ARG A 33 -9.17 7.84 -2.79
C ARG A 33 -8.91 7.51 -4.27
N LEU A 34 -7.93 6.67 -4.56
CA LEU A 34 -7.63 6.17 -5.90
C LEU A 34 -8.28 4.82 -6.20
N GLY A 35 -9.15 4.32 -5.31
CA GLY A 35 -9.89 3.07 -5.52
C GLY A 35 -9.20 1.81 -5.01
N PHE A 36 -8.04 1.93 -4.35
CA PHE A 36 -7.41 0.78 -3.72
C PHE A 36 -8.19 0.33 -2.48
N ARG A 37 -8.38 -0.98 -2.35
CA ARG A 37 -9.02 -1.64 -1.20
C ARG A 37 -8.05 -2.55 -0.49
N VAL A 38 -8.19 -2.64 0.84
CA VAL A 38 -7.41 -3.60 1.65
C VAL A 38 -7.83 -5.02 1.29
N ASP A 39 -6.82 -5.85 1.04
CA ASP A 39 -6.95 -7.28 0.70
C ASP A 39 -6.56 -8.15 1.89
N SER A 40 -5.37 -7.90 2.44
CA SER A 40 -4.78 -8.74 3.48
C SER A 40 -3.75 -7.96 4.32
N ILE A 41 -3.35 -8.56 5.45
CA ILE A 41 -2.33 -8.02 6.36
C ILE A 41 -1.16 -9.01 6.42
N VAL A 42 0.04 -8.53 6.14
CA VAL A 42 1.28 -9.28 6.38
C VAL A 42 1.82 -8.86 7.74
N LYS A 43 1.62 -9.73 8.74
CA LYS A 43 2.02 -9.46 10.12
C LYS A 43 3.53 -9.35 10.26
N ASP A 44 3.96 -8.43 11.11
CA ASP A 44 5.36 -8.20 11.48
C ASP A 44 6.31 -7.92 10.29
N HIS A 45 5.77 -7.58 9.12
CA HIS A 45 6.56 -7.32 7.92
C HIS A 45 7.71 -6.33 8.17
N PHE A 46 7.44 -5.22 8.85
CA PHE A 46 8.47 -4.21 9.10
C PHE A 46 9.49 -4.64 10.16
N LEU A 47 9.09 -5.47 11.12
CA LEU A 47 10.01 -6.03 12.13
C LEU A 47 10.96 -7.07 11.53
N LEU A 48 10.47 -7.84 10.56
CA LEU A 48 11.23 -8.94 9.95
C LEU A 48 12.13 -8.48 8.80
N ASN A 49 11.80 -7.36 8.14
CA ASN A 49 12.49 -6.92 6.92
C ASN A 49 13.37 -5.67 7.10
N TYR A 50 13.30 -4.99 8.26
CA TYR A 50 14.11 -3.80 8.54
C TYR A 50 14.82 -3.94 9.89
N PRO A 51 16.13 -3.69 9.95
CA PRO A 51 16.89 -3.80 11.19
C PRO A 51 16.55 -2.70 12.20
N GLU A 52 16.23 -1.49 11.70
CA GLU A 52 15.86 -0.35 12.54
C GLU A 52 14.34 -0.18 12.58
N PRO A 53 13.75 0.11 13.76
CA PRO A 53 12.31 0.25 13.90
C PRO A 53 11.80 1.51 13.20
N ILE A 54 10.76 1.35 12.39
CA ILE A 54 10.14 2.44 11.62
C ILE A 54 8.98 3.02 12.43
N TYR A 55 9.04 4.31 12.75
CA TYR A 55 8.00 5.03 13.48
C TYR A 55 7.36 6.12 12.63
N GLU A 56 6.05 6.29 12.76
CA GLU A 56 5.30 7.42 12.21
C GLU A 56 4.33 7.91 13.28
N ASN A 57 4.35 9.22 13.58
CA ASN A 57 3.54 9.85 14.63
C ASN A 57 3.66 9.15 16.00
N GLY A 58 4.85 8.64 16.33
CA GLY A 58 5.12 7.93 17.60
C GLY A 58 4.61 6.48 17.66
N ILE A 59 4.01 5.96 16.58
CA ILE A 59 3.54 4.57 16.49
C ILE A 59 4.52 3.80 15.60
N GLN A 60 4.96 2.62 16.06
CA GLN A 60 5.82 1.75 15.28
C GLN A 60 5.02 1.04 14.19
N HIS A 61 5.48 1.08 12.94
CA HIS A 61 4.99 0.19 11.90
C HIS A 61 5.49 -1.23 12.17
N LYS A 62 4.56 -2.18 12.22
CA LYS A 62 4.85 -3.60 12.44
C LYS A 62 4.35 -4.42 11.26
N ASP A 63 3.07 -4.27 10.95
CA ASP A 63 2.41 -5.01 9.88
C ASP A 63 2.36 -4.20 8.58
N MET A 64 2.29 -4.88 7.44
CA MET A 64 2.06 -4.28 6.13
C MET A 64 0.64 -4.62 5.65
N LEU A 65 -0.11 -3.62 5.22
CA LEU A 65 -1.35 -3.83 4.48
C LEU A 65 -1.03 -4.11 3.02
N ARG A 66 -1.63 -5.16 2.47
CA ARG A 66 -1.74 -5.38 1.02
C ARG A 66 -3.03 -4.74 0.54
N LEU A 67 -2.92 -3.89 -0.45
CA LEU A 67 -4.06 -3.28 -1.13
C LEU A 67 -4.06 -3.65 -2.60
N TYR A 68 -5.24 -3.67 -3.21
CA TYR A 68 -5.40 -3.84 -4.65
C TYR A 68 -6.41 -2.84 -5.22
N ALA A 69 -6.24 -2.49 -6.49
CA ALA A 69 -7.25 -1.83 -7.31
C ALA A 69 -7.43 -2.64 -8.60
N GLN A 70 -8.69 -2.80 -9.01
CA GLN A 70 -9.01 -3.24 -10.36
C GLN A 70 -8.85 -2.03 -11.30
N LEU A 71 -8.22 -2.24 -12.47
CA LEU A 71 -8.01 -1.23 -13.51
C LEU A 71 -9.01 -1.32 -14.65
#